data_AF-A0A1V4BUS3-F1
#
_entry.id   AF-A0A1V4BUS3-F1
#
_cell.length_a   1.000
_cell.length_b   1.000
_cell.length_c   1.000
_cell.angle_alpha   90.00
_cell.angle_beta   90.00
_cell.angle_gamma   90.00
#
_symmetry.space_group_name_H-M   'P 1'
#
loop_
_entity.id
_entity.type
_entity.pdbx_description
1 polymer ?
#
loop_
_entity_poly.entity_id
_entity_poly.type
_entity_poly.pdbx_seq_one_letter_code
_entity_poly.pdbx_strand_id
1 'polypeptide(L)'
;MVKLTDSQIDQEIGNIVSQFQLYQCYECARAVMQWLTDNEIEGKVIELKTRYHDEDYIISDRIGNDQSITINGKHYGVEVRGRVFDNLSPQGMTRDDWLKDFHCQSEEFIITEAGEG
;
A
#
# COMPACT_ATOMS: atom_id res chain seq x y z
N MET A 1 9.20 -14.68 -23.63
CA MET A 1 9.23 -14.29 -22.20
C MET A 1 8.35 -15.25 -21.43
N VAL A 2 8.82 -15.72 -20.27
CA VAL A 2 8.00 -16.54 -19.36
C VAL A 2 7.13 -15.57 -18.57
N LYS A 3 5.80 -15.71 -18.65
CA LYS A 3 4.90 -14.94 -17.81
C LYS A 3 5.03 -15.44 -16.37
N LEU A 4 5.29 -14.54 -15.43
CA LEU A 4 5.27 -14.85 -14.01
C LEU A 4 3.86 -15.29 -13.60
N THR A 5 3.77 -16.29 -12.73
CA THR A 5 2.51 -16.68 -12.08
C THR A 5 2.17 -15.70 -10.96
N ASP A 6 0.90 -15.62 -10.56
CA ASP A 6 0.46 -14.74 -9.46
C ASP A 6 1.26 -14.97 -8.18
N SER A 7 1.55 -16.24 -7.82
CA SER A 7 2.36 -16.57 -6.64
C SER A 7 3.81 -16.08 -6.75
N GLN A 8 4.39 -16.03 -7.95
CA GLN A 8 5.74 -15.49 -8.14
C GLN A 8 5.72 -13.96 -8.06
N ILE A 9 4.68 -13.32 -8.62
CA ILE A 9 4.47 -11.88 -8.50
C ILE A 9 4.35 -11.49 -7.02
N ASP A 10 3.49 -12.17 -6.28
CA ASP A 10 3.28 -11.92 -4.84
C ASP A 10 4.59 -12.09 -4.05
N GLN A 11 5.38 -13.11 -4.36
CA GLN A 11 6.65 -13.36 -3.71
C GLN A 11 7.68 -12.25 -3.98
N GLU A 12 7.82 -11.82 -5.23
CA GLU A 12 8.78 -10.76 -5.59
C GLU A 12 8.38 -9.40 -5.01
N ILE A 13 7.09 -9.07 -5.05
CA ILE A 13 6.58 -7.85 -4.42
C ILE A 13 6.78 -7.91 -2.92
N GLY A 14 6.51 -9.05 -2.29
CA GLY A 14 6.78 -9.26 -0.86
C GLY A 14 8.25 -9.06 -0.49
N ASN A 15 9.18 -9.51 -1.34
CA ASN A 15 10.61 -9.27 -1.15
C ASN A 15 10.96 -7.78 -1.21
N ILE A 16 10.38 -7.03 -2.16
CA ILE A 16 10.56 -5.57 -2.29
C ILE A 16 10.00 -4.86 -1.06
N VAL A 17 8.74 -5.12 -0.73
CA VAL A 17 8.02 -4.52 0.39
C VAL A 17 8.76 -4.70 1.72
N SER A 18 9.35 -5.88 1.94
CA SER A 18 10.11 -6.20 3.16
C SER A 18 11.35 -5.32 3.39
N GLN A 19 11.76 -4.53 2.40
CA GLN A 19 12.90 -3.60 2.52
C GLN A 19 12.50 -2.23 3.10
N PHE A 20 11.20 -1.94 3.21
CA PHE A 20 10.69 -0.65 3.64
C PHE A 20 10.21 -0.70 5.10
N GLN A 21 10.46 0.37 5.82
CA GLN A 21 10.09 0.53 7.22
C GLN A 21 8.87 1.45 7.36
N LEU A 22 8.50 1.76 8.60
CA LEU A 22 7.48 2.77 8.91
C LEU A 22 7.81 4.12 8.26
N TYR A 23 6.78 4.85 7.86
CA TYR A 23 6.84 6.13 7.14
C TYR A 23 7.40 6.07 5.71
N GLN A 24 7.69 4.88 5.16
CA GLN A 24 8.22 4.72 3.80
C GLN A 24 7.20 4.12 2.81
N CYS A 25 5.90 4.32 3.05
CA CYS A 25 4.83 3.76 2.21
C CYS A 25 4.89 4.29 0.78
N TYR A 26 5.24 5.56 0.59
CA TYR A 26 5.37 6.17 -0.73
C TYR A 26 6.54 5.58 -1.54
N GLU A 27 7.72 5.46 -0.93
CA GLU A 27 8.89 4.85 -1.53
C GLU A 27 8.65 3.37 -1.85
N CYS A 28 7.96 2.66 -0.94
CA CYS A 28 7.54 1.28 -1.15
C CYS A 28 6.63 1.16 -2.38
N ALA A 29 5.57 1.98 -2.47
CA ALA A 29 4.65 1.96 -3.60
C ALA A 29 5.37 2.27 -4.92
N ARG A 30 6.30 3.24 -4.93
CA ARG A 30 7.12 3.54 -6.11
C ARG A 30 8.01 2.37 -6.54
N ALA A 31 8.66 1.69 -5.59
CA ALA A 31 9.52 0.56 -5.90
C ALA A 31 8.74 -0.63 -6.46
N VAL A 32 7.56 -0.92 -5.89
CA VAL A 32 6.67 -1.95 -6.40
C VAL A 32 6.17 -1.60 -7.80
N MET A 33 5.68 -0.38 -8.03
CA MET A 33 5.24 0.05 -9.35
C MET A 33 6.36 -0.02 -10.38
N GLN A 34 7.57 0.45 -10.06
CA GLN A 34 8.71 0.34 -10.97
C GLN A 34 8.99 -1.11 -11.38
N TRP A 35 8.97 -2.04 -10.42
CA TRP A 35 9.16 -3.45 -10.71
C TRP A 35 8.03 -4.03 -11.58
N LEU A 36 6.78 -3.61 -11.34
CA LEU A 36 5.64 -4.01 -12.17
C LEU A 36 5.80 -3.52 -13.62
N THR A 37 6.17 -2.25 -13.82
CA THR A 37 6.43 -1.65 -15.13
C THR A 37 7.56 -2.38 -15.86
N ASP A 38 8.67 -2.66 -15.19
CA ASP A 38 9.84 -3.36 -15.76
C ASP A 38 9.51 -4.80 -16.20
N ASN A 39 8.46 -5.40 -15.63
CA ASN A 39 8.00 -6.76 -15.92
C ASN A 39 6.72 -6.78 -16.77
N GLU A 40 6.27 -5.63 -17.30
CA GLU A 40 5.05 -5.51 -18.10
C GLU A 40 3.80 -6.04 -17.37
N ILE A 41 3.70 -5.81 -16.05
CA ILE A 41 2.59 -6.21 -15.20
C ILE A 41 1.76 -4.98 -14.85
N GLU A 42 0.46 -5.04 -15.15
CA GLU A 42 -0.48 -3.99 -14.73
C GLU A 42 -0.68 -3.98 -13.22
N GLY A 43 -0.54 -2.79 -12.62
CA GLY A 43 -0.90 -2.50 -11.24
C GLY A 43 -1.40 -1.07 -11.11
N LYS A 44 -1.93 -0.74 -9.94
CA LYS A 44 -2.41 0.61 -9.62
C LYS A 44 -2.00 1.03 -8.23
N VAL A 45 -1.66 2.31 -8.08
CA VAL A 45 -1.42 2.91 -6.76
C VAL A 45 -2.77 3.32 -6.17
N ILE A 46 -2.97 3.00 -4.90
CA ILE A 46 -4.06 3.50 -4.06
C ILE A 46 -3.45 4.46 -3.06
N GLU A 47 -3.87 5.73 -3.08
CA GLU A 47 -3.62 6.69 -1.98
C GLU A 47 -4.85 6.68 -1.07
N LEU A 48 -4.60 6.43 0.21
CA LEU A 48 -5.56 6.61 1.30
C LEU A 48 -5.14 7.87 2.06
N LYS A 49 -6.03 8.86 2.08
CA LYS A 49 -5.77 10.15 2.71
C LYS A 49 -6.86 10.46 3.73
N THR A 50 -6.51 10.96 4.90
CA THR A 50 -7.48 11.50 5.86
C THR A 50 -8.35 12.59 5.23
N ARG A 51 -9.63 12.65 5.59
CA ARG A 51 -10.56 13.64 5.02
C ARG A 51 -10.19 15.06 5.41
N TYR A 52 -9.77 15.28 6.65
CA TYR A 52 -9.54 16.60 7.21
C TYR A 52 -8.04 16.96 7.23
N HIS A 53 -7.74 18.22 6.95
CA HIS A 53 -6.39 18.72 6.71
C HIS A 53 -5.51 18.79 7.98
N ASP A 54 -6.12 18.69 9.15
CA ASP A 54 -5.51 18.67 10.47
C ASP A 54 -5.35 17.24 11.03
N GLU A 55 -5.70 16.22 10.24
CA GLU A 55 -5.56 14.81 10.62
C GLU A 55 -4.34 14.17 9.94
N ASP A 56 -3.17 14.33 10.54
CA ASP A 56 -1.92 13.82 9.96
C ASP A 56 -1.61 12.36 10.34
N TYR A 57 -2.30 11.81 11.32
CA TYR A 57 -1.98 10.51 11.91
C TYR A 57 -2.97 9.43 11.49
N ILE A 58 -2.41 8.36 10.94
CA ILE A 58 -3.10 7.10 10.65
C ILE A 58 -2.48 6.02 11.53
N ILE A 59 -3.30 5.12 12.08
CA ILE A 59 -2.86 3.89 12.77
C ILE A 59 -3.34 2.68 11.99
N SER A 60 -2.74 1.52 12.26
CA SER A 60 -3.03 0.26 11.58
C SER A 60 -3.26 -0.85 12.61
N ASP A 61 -4.31 -1.65 12.44
CA ASP A 61 -4.59 -2.81 13.29
C ASP A 61 -3.41 -3.80 13.34
N ARG A 62 -2.59 -3.89 12.27
CA ARG A 62 -1.37 -4.72 12.22
C ARG A 62 -0.25 -4.25 13.15
N ILE A 63 -0.15 -2.94 13.37
CA ILE A 63 0.92 -2.32 14.17
C ILE A 63 0.44 -2.04 15.60
N GLY A 64 -0.87 -1.86 15.78
CA GLY A 64 -1.50 -1.47 17.03
C GLY A 64 -1.68 0.05 17.16
N ASN A 65 -2.36 0.47 18.21
CA ASN A 65 -2.86 1.85 18.35
C ASN A 65 -1.87 2.81 19.00
N ASP A 66 -0.69 2.33 19.39
CA ASP A 66 0.31 3.11 20.13
C ASP A 66 1.26 3.91 19.21
N GLN A 67 1.23 3.63 17.90
CA GLN A 67 2.13 4.24 16.94
C GLN A 67 1.41 4.61 15.64
N SER A 68 1.55 5.87 15.23
CA SER A 68 1.10 6.28 13.90
C SER A 68 2.06 5.80 12.82
N ILE A 69 1.49 5.34 11.71
CA ILE A 69 2.20 4.89 10.50
C ILE A 69 2.47 6.03 9.51
N THR A 70 1.91 7.22 9.76
CA THR A 70 2.04 8.43 8.92
C THR A 70 2.30 9.67 9.78
N ILE A 71 2.73 10.75 9.13
CA ILE A 71 2.93 12.08 9.75
C ILE A 71 2.36 13.21 8.88
N ASN A 72 1.56 12.86 7.88
CA ASN A 72 1.06 13.75 6.83
C ASN A 72 -0.34 13.35 6.32
N GLY A 73 -1.00 12.43 7.03
CA GLY A 73 -2.35 11.97 6.73
C GLY A 73 -2.47 11.11 5.48
N LYS A 74 -1.37 10.58 4.93
CA LYS A 74 -1.37 9.81 3.69
C LYS A 74 -0.68 8.47 3.80
N HIS A 75 -1.35 7.44 3.31
CA HIS A 75 -0.81 6.09 3.19
C HIS A 75 -0.98 5.56 1.76
N TYR A 76 -0.03 4.75 1.31
CA TYR A 76 0.02 4.27 -0.08
C TYR A 76 0.09 2.74 -0.11
N GLY A 77 -0.71 2.16 -1.01
CA GLY A 77 -0.64 0.74 -1.37
C GLY A 77 -0.62 0.56 -2.88
N VAL A 78 -0.17 -0.61 -3.34
CA VAL A 78 -0.20 -1.01 -4.74
C VAL A 78 -1.10 -2.22 -4.90
N GLU A 79 -2.14 -2.10 -5.71
CA GLU A 79 -3.04 -3.20 -6.07
C GLU A 79 -2.56 -3.86 -7.37
N VAL A 80 -2.37 -5.16 -7.31
CA VAL A 80 -1.91 -6.01 -8.42
C VAL A 80 -2.58 -7.37 -8.30
N ARG A 81 -3.19 -7.84 -9.40
CA ARG A 81 -3.88 -9.14 -9.45
C ARG A 81 -4.88 -9.37 -8.30
N GLY A 82 -5.53 -8.30 -7.82
CA GLY A 82 -6.54 -8.36 -6.75
C GLY A 82 -5.98 -8.38 -5.32
N ARG A 83 -4.67 -8.23 -5.15
CA ARG A 83 -4.02 -8.06 -3.84
C ARG A 83 -3.44 -6.66 -3.71
N VAL A 84 -3.53 -6.09 -2.51
CA VAL A 84 -2.91 -4.82 -2.14
C VAL A 84 -1.68 -5.09 -1.29
N PHE A 85 -0.58 -4.44 -1.65
CA PHE A 85 0.69 -4.46 -0.93
C PHE A 85 1.07 -3.05 -0.47
N ASP A 86 1.51 -2.93 0.77
CA ASP A 86 2.10 -1.72 1.33
C ASP A 86 3.31 -2.09 2.21
N ASN A 87 4.04 -1.11 2.72
CA ASN A 87 5.21 -1.34 3.60
C ASN A 87 4.91 -2.11 4.89
N LEU A 88 3.64 -2.43 5.20
CA LEU A 88 3.21 -3.20 6.37
C LEU A 88 2.72 -4.60 6.00
N SER A 89 2.59 -4.93 4.71
CA SER A 89 1.95 -6.16 4.23
C SER A 89 2.78 -6.86 3.13
N PRO A 90 3.92 -7.48 3.49
CA PRO A 90 4.74 -8.25 2.53
C PRO A 90 3.99 -9.41 1.87
N GLN A 91 2.97 -9.97 2.54
CA GLN A 91 2.16 -11.04 1.96
C GLN A 91 1.01 -10.53 1.09
N GLY A 92 0.80 -9.21 1.05
CA GLY A 92 -0.39 -8.56 0.50
C GLY A 92 -1.68 -8.99 1.21
N MET A 93 -2.79 -8.36 0.85
CA MET A 93 -4.13 -8.73 1.32
C MET A 93 -5.20 -8.30 0.34
N THR A 94 -6.46 -8.64 0.62
CA THR A 94 -7.56 -8.12 -0.19
C THR A 94 -7.68 -6.61 -0.01
N ARG A 95 -8.21 -5.92 -1.01
CA ARG A 95 -8.47 -4.48 -0.92
C ARG A 95 -9.40 -4.12 0.24
N ASP A 96 -10.43 -4.94 0.47
CA ASP A 96 -11.41 -4.69 1.54
C ASP A 96 -10.78 -4.82 2.92
N ASP A 97 -9.89 -5.79 3.12
CA ASP A 97 -9.13 -5.94 4.37
C ASP A 97 -8.14 -4.78 4.54
N TRP A 98 -7.47 -4.36 3.46
CA TRP A 98 -6.57 -3.22 3.48
C TRP A 98 -7.29 -1.92 3.87
N LEU A 99 -8.46 -1.64 3.31
CA LEU A 99 -9.24 -0.44 3.63
C LEU A 99 -9.78 -0.42 5.07
N LYS A 100 -10.02 -1.59 5.67
CA LYS A 100 -10.52 -1.71 7.05
C LYS A 100 -9.42 -1.61 8.11
N ASP A 101 -8.17 -1.80 7.72
CA ASP A 101 -7.04 -1.86 8.64
C ASP A 101 -6.64 -0.48 9.20
N PHE A 102 -6.99 0.59 8.51
CA PHE A 102 -6.53 1.94 8.85
C PHE A 102 -7.57 2.73 9.60
N HIS A 103 -7.10 3.43 10.63
CA HIS A 103 -7.91 4.30 11.47
C HIS A 103 -7.28 5.68 11.59
N CYS A 104 -8.13 6.69 11.66
CA CYS A 104 -7.77 8.08 11.94
C CYS A 104 -8.82 8.67 12.89
N GLN A 105 -8.59 9.90 13.37
CA GLN A 105 -9.48 10.53 14.35
C GLN A 105 -10.95 10.60 13.90
N SER A 106 -11.21 10.88 12.62
CA SER A 106 -12.57 10.97 12.07
C SER A 106 -13.13 9.63 11.59
N GLU A 107 -12.31 8.60 11.43
CA GLU A 107 -12.63 7.37 10.66
C GLU A 107 -13.06 7.66 9.20
N GLU A 108 -12.70 8.84 8.67
CA GLU A 108 -13.06 9.25 7.32
C GLU A 108 -11.83 9.39 6.43
N PHE A 109 -11.83 8.61 5.34
CA PHE A 109 -10.78 8.63 4.33
C PHE A 109 -11.31 9.03 2.95
N ILE A 110 -10.44 9.70 2.20
CA ILE A 110 -10.56 9.91 0.76
C ILE A 110 -9.62 8.91 0.10
N ILE A 111 -10.17 8.10 -0.81
CA ILE A 111 -9.41 7.12 -1.57
C ILE A 111 -9.26 7.63 -3.01
N THR A 112 -8.03 7.66 -3.50
CA THR A 112 -7.74 7.99 -4.90
C THR A 112 -6.90 6.89 -5.53
N GLU A 113 -7.21 6.55 -6.78
CA GLU A 113 -6.50 5.54 -7.54
C GLU A 113 -5.79 6.19 -8.73
N ALA A 114 -4.53 5.82 -8.93
CA ALA A 114 -3.78 6.15 -10.13
C ALA A 114 -3.29 4.85 -10.76
N GLY A 115 -3.80 4.54 -11.95
CA GLY A 115 -3.17 3.55 -12.83
C GLY A 115 -2.06 4.22 -13.63
N GLU A 116 -1.01 3.48 -13.98
CA GLU A 116 -0.21 3.86 -15.14
C GLU A 116 -1.08 3.68 -16.39
N GLY A 117 -1.23 4.76 -17.16
CA GLY A 117 -1.90 4.78 -18.46
C GLY A 117 -0.91 4.84 -19.60
#